data_AF-A0A915ECV4-F1
#
_entry.id   AF-A0A915ECV4-F1
#
_cell.length_a   1.000
_cell.length_b   1.000
_cell.length_c   1.000
_cell.angle_alpha   90.00
_cell.angle_beta   90.00
_cell.angle_gamma   90.00
#
_symmetry.space_group_name_H-M   'P 1'
#
loop_
_entity.id
_entity.type
_entity.pdbx_description
1 polymer ?
#
loop_
_entity_poly.entity_id
_entity_poly.type
_entity_poly.pdbx_seq_one_letter_code
_entity_poly.pdbx_strand_id
1 'polypeptide(L)'
;MLRPSKPFCLLYLSYSLACIGDRMWNFAIVLILGRLGGMRLVAINQFTKGVTGILLSSCNASIAALATFLTVCISVNLEHSRSNVFDTENIIYGIFLFFSLLVSAVSRCASGGQKIVYTKDWVVVMAQSLDSESLSSHNSMMFAISQTTAVIAPLATGFIFVSMGQRLACALLGAWNLISWIMEHCLLSNIYRLVPELANRRNICIALNNIDPKEIERLLNEKEREIFQPTCFWKKVWSIYSRQQVFHVSIGYSLLYMTVLGLGGVSISYGK
;
A
#
# COMPACT_ATOMS: atom_id res chain seq x y z
N MET A 1 -0.21 -27.39 -18.99
CA MET A 1 -0.24 -25.98 -18.53
C MET A 1 -1.31 -25.26 -19.33
N LEU A 2 -2.55 -25.22 -18.82
CA LEU A 2 -3.64 -24.51 -19.46
C LEU A 2 -3.43 -23.00 -19.26
N ARG A 3 -3.61 -22.23 -20.33
CA ARG A 3 -3.38 -20.79 -20.35
C ARG A 3 -4.37 -20.13 -19.37
N PRO A 4 -3.91 -19.28 -18.42
CA PRO A 4 -4.81 -18.61 -17.49
C PRO A 4 -5.89 -17.84 -18.25
N SER A 5 -7.12 -17.86 -17.73
CA SER A 5 -8.23 -17.16 -18.36
C SER A 5 -7.95 -15.65 -18.37
N LYS A 6 -8.50 -14.95 -19.37
CA LYS A 6 -8.29 -13.50 -19.57
C LYS A 6 -8.46 -12.65 -18.29
N PRO A 7 -9.47 -12.86 -17.42
CA PRO A 7 -9.61 -12.06 -16.19
C PRO A 7 -8.47 -12.29 -15.19
N PHE A 8 -7.96 -13.52 -15.05
CA PHE A 8 -6.82 -13.79 -14.16
C PHE A 8 -5.53 -13.15 -14.66
N CYS A 9 -5.28 -13.15 -15.98
CA CYS A 9 -4.14 -12.43 -16.55
C CYS A 9 -4.19 -10.93 -16.25
N LEU A 10 -5.37 -10.32 -16.37
CA LEU A 10 -5.57 -8.90 -16.06
C LEU A 10 -5.35 -8.61 -14.57
N LEU A 11 -5.86 -9.48 -13.71
CA LEU A 11 -5.62 -9.38 -12.27
C LEU A 11 -4.13 -9.48 -11.91
N TYR A 12 -3.42 -10.45 -12.48
CA TYR A 12 -1.99 -10.62 -12.26
C TYR A 12 -1.18 -9.43 -12.76
N LEU A 13 -1.55 -8.85 -13.91
CA LEU A 13 -0.90 -7.66 -14.44
C LEU A 13 -1.16 -6.42 -13.57
N SER A 14 -2.39 -6.25 -13.10
CA SER A 14 -2.73 -5.16 -12.18
C SER A 14 -2.00 -5.31 -10.84
N TYR A 15 -1.96 -6.54 -10.29
CA TYR A 15 -1.26 -6.83 -9.06
C TYR A 15 0.26 -6.66 -9.20
N SER A 16 0.85 -7.02 -10.34
CA SER A 16 2.27 -6.84 -10.58
C SER A 16 2.65 -5.37 -10.70
N LEU A 17 1.87 -4.56 -11.43
CA LEU A 17 2.05 -3.10 -11.50
C LEU A 17 1.99 -2.45 -10.11
N ALA A 18 0.98 -2.80 -9.31
CA ALA A 18 0.82 -2.32 -7.94
C ALA A 18 1.96 -2.77 -7.03
N CYS A 19 2.49 -3.98 -7.24
CA CYS A 19 3.66 -4.47 -6.50
C CYS A 19 4.93 -3.71 -6.88
N ILE A 20 5.16 -3.49 -8.18
CA ILE A 20 6.37 -2.86 -8.69
C ILE A 20 6.43 -1.41 -8.23
N GLY A 21 5.40 -0.62 -8.49
CA GLY A 21 5.37 0.82 -8.16
C GLY A 21 5.59 1.05 -6.66
N ASP A 22 4.88 0.32 -5.81
CA ASP A 22 4.99 0.45 -4.37
C ASP A 22 6.36 -0.01 -3.82
N ARG A 23 6.96 -1.09 -4.35
CA ARG A 23 8.30 -1.54 -3.92
C ARG A 23 9.39 -0.57 -4.38
N MET A 24 9.31 -0.08 -5.62
CA MET A 24 10.21 0.95 -6.15
C MET A 24 10.15 2.21 -5.29
N TRP A 25 8.92 2.64 -4.96
CA TRP A 25 8.68 3.84 -4.17
C TRP A 25 9.22 3.74 -2.73
N ASN A 26 8.96 2.61 -2.06
CA ASN A 26 9.47 2.41 -0.70
C ASN A 26 11.00 2.42 -0.66
N PHE A 27 11.66 1.83 -1.65
CA PHE A 27 13.11 1.86 -1.75
C PHE A 27 13.64 3.28 -2.06
N ALA A 28 13.01 3.98 -3.00
CA ALA A 28 13.36 5.35 -3.36
C ALA A 28 13.27 6.32 -2.16
N ILE A 29 12.19 6.25 -1.38
CA ILE A 29 12.01 7.08 -0.17
C ILE A 29 13.15 6.85 0.82
N VAL A 30 13.57 5.60 1.03
CA VAL A 30 14.67 5.28 1.95
C VAL A 30 15.97 5.93 1.48
N LEU A 31 16.28 5.87 0.18
CA LEU A 31 17.47 6.52 -0.39
C LEU A 31 17.41 8.05 -0.27
N ILE A 32 16.25 8.65 -0.54
CA ILE A 32 16.06 10.10 -0.47
C ILE A 32 16.19 10.58 0.98
N LEU A 33 15.46 9.98 1.92
CA LEU A 33 15.51 10.36 3.33
C LEU A 33 16.89 10.11 3.95
N GLY A 34 17.57 9.04 3.54
CA GLY A 34 18.94 8.74 3.96
C GLY A 34 19.93 9.84 3.57
N ARG A 35 19.76 10.45 2.39
CA ARG A 35 20.60 11.59 1.96
C ARG A 35 20.25 12.91 2.64
N LEU A 36 18.99 13.09 3.07
CA LEU A 36 18.52 14.33 3.67
C LEU A 36 18.83 14.44 5.17
N GLY A 37 18.51 13.40 5.93
CA GLY A 37 18.59 13.42 7.39
C GLY A 37 19.29 12.18 7.96
N GLY A 38 20.02 11.44 7.13
CA GLY A 38 20.69 10.21 7.50
C GLY A 38 19.72 9.09 7.88
N MET A 39 20.27 8.07 8.54
CA MET A 39 19.50 6.89 8.99
C MET A 39 18.42 7.24 10.02
N ARG A 40 18.55 8.35 10.74
CA ARG A 40 17.57 8.82 11.74
C ARG A 40 16.23 9.17 11.10
N LEU A 41 16.26 9.88 9.97
CA LEU A 41 15.04 10.28 9.26
C LEU A 41 14.33 9.08 8.61
N VAL A 42 15.12 8.11 8.14
CA VAL A 42 14.61 6.84 7.62
C VAL A 42 13.91 6.04 8.73
N ALA A 43 14.51 5.96 9.92
CA ALA A 43 13.93 5.32 11.10
C ALA A 43 12.58 5.96 11.49
N ILE A 44 12.53 7.30 11.57
CA ILE A 44 11.30 8.04 11.89
C ILE A 44 10.21 7.73 10.86
N ASN A 45 10.54 7.72 9.56
CA ASN A 45 9.57 7.40 8.52
C ASN A 45 9.02 5.96 8.63
N GLN A 46 9.87 4.99 8.93
CA GLN A 46 9.43 3.59 9.08
C GLN A 46 8.59 3.39 10.34
N PHE A 47 8.95 4.04 11.44
CA PHE A 47 8.14 4.09 12.65
C PHE A 47 6.76 4.72 12.38
N THR A 48 6.71 5.88 11.72
CA THR A 48 5.45 6.56 11.36
C THR A 48 4.58 5.66 10.49
N LYS A 49 5.15 4.98 9.49
CA LYS A 49 4.42 3.98 8.68
C LYS A 49 3.85 2.84 9.52
N GLY A 50 4.60 2.32 10.50
CA GLY A 50 4.14 1.27 11.40
C GLY A 50 2.97 1.72 12.29
N VAL A 51 3.12 2.88 12.95
CA VAL A 51 2.08 3.45 13.81
C VAL A 51 0.82 3.81 13.01
N THR A 52 0.98 4.45 11.86
CA THR A 52 -0.15 4.77 10.96
C THR A 52 -0.82 3.50 10.44
N GLY A 53 -0.07 2.43 10.16
CA GLY A 53 -0.63 1.13 9.79
C GLY A 53 -1.51 0.52 10.88
N ILE A 54 -1.07 0.62 12.13
CA ILE A 54 -1.84 0.17 13.30
C ILE A 54 -3.12 1.00 13.45
N LEU A 55 -3.02 2.34 13.39
CA LEU A 55 -4.13 3.27 13.57
C LEU A 55 -5.18 3.19 12.43
N LEU A 56 -4.72 3.12 11.19
CA LEU A 56 -5.56 3.12 9.98
C LEU A 56 -5.89 1.72 9.48
N SER A 57 -5.49 0.64 10.18
CA SER A 57 -5.85 -0.74 9.79
C SER A 57 -7.36 -0.95 9.64
N SER A 58 -8.17 -0.11 10.29
CA SER A 58 -9.63 -0.16 10.20
C SER A 58 -10.20 0.83 9.17
N CYS A 59 -9.41 1.80 8.69
CA CYS A 59 -9.84 2.93 7.85
C CYS A 59 -9.68 2.66 6.35
N ASN A 60 -10.80 2.59 5.63
CA ASN A 60 -10.85 2.57 4.16
C ASN A 60 -10.49 3.95 3.60
N ALA A 61 -9.28 4.45 3.87
CA ALA A 61 -8.76 5.67 3.27
C ALA A 61 -8.07 5.32 1.96
N SER A 62 -8.86 5.14 0.89
CA SER A 62 -8.34 5.04 -0.47
C SER A 62 -7.85 6.40 -0.94
N ILE A 63 -6.60 6.76 -0.61
CA ILE A 63 -5.96 7.95 -1.17
C ILE A 63 -4.49 7.66 -1.51
N ALA A 64 -4.27 6.75 -2.47
CA ALA A 64 -2.96 6.55 -3.08
C ALA A 64 -2.48 7.78 -3.86
N ALA A 65 -3.42 8.60 -4.36
CA ALA A 65 -3.15 9.76 -5.22
C ALA A 65 -2.59 11.01 -4.48
N LEU A 66 -2.85 11.20 -3.18
CA LEU A 66 -2.34 12.38 -2.45
C LEU A 66 -0.84 12.26 -2.10
N ALA A 67 -0.32 11.04 -1.94
CA ALA A 67 1.07 10.85 -1.50
C ALA A 67 2.11 10.89 -2.62
N THR A 68 1.69 10.58 -3.85
CA THR A 68 2.52 10.77 -5.04
C THR A 68 2.65 12.25 -5.39
N PHE A 69 1.59 13.05 -5.21
CA PHE A 69 1.61 14.50 -5.46
C PHE A 69 2.50 15.27 -4.46
N LEU A 70 2.46 14.93 -3.17
CA LEU A 70 3.22 15.66 -2.14
C LEU A 70 4.74 15.40 -2.20
N THR A 71 5.14 14.20 -2.61
CA THR A 71 6.56 13.79 -2.61
C THR A 71 7.34 14.36 -3.81
N VAL A 72 6.63 14.67 -4.90
CA VAL A 72 7.16 15.49 -6.02
C VAL A 72 7.33 16.95 -5.58
N CYS A 73 6.39 17.51 -4.82
CA CYS A 73 6.53 18.88 -4.30
C CYS A 73 7.71 19.05 -3.33
N ILE A 74 8.03 18.03 -2.52
CA ILE A 74 9.15 18.11 -1.55
C ILE A 74 10.51 17.94 -2.23
N SER A 75 10.59 17.12 -3.28
CA SER A 75 11.80 16.99 -4.08
C SER A 75 12.08 18.23 -4.94
N VAL A 76 11.05 18.99 -5.33
CA VAL A 76 11.18 20.31 -5.96
C VAL A 76 11.60 21.41 -4.95
N ASN A 77 11.09 21.38 -3.71
CA ASN A 77 11.51 22.34 -2.66
C ASN A 77 12.95 22.12 -2.16
N LEU A 78 13.50 20.92 -2.31
CA LEU A 78 14.91 20.61 -2.02
C LEU A 78 15.90 21.26 -3.00
N GLU A 79 15.42 21.70 -4.16
CA GLU A 79 16.21 22.49 -5.09
C GLU A 79 16.34 23.95 -4.63
N HIS A 80 15.39 24.46 -3.83
CA HIS A 80 15.43 25.81 -3.25
C HIS A 80 16.40 25.92 -2.06
N SER A 81 16.61 24.83 -1.30
CA SER A 81 17.54 24.81 -0.15
C SER A 81 19.03 24.87 -0.53
N ARG A 82 19.37 24.87 -1.83
CA ARG A 82 20.77 25.03 -2.31
C ARG A 82 21.18 26.50 -2.45
N SER A 83 20.23 27.44 -2.37
CA SER A 83 20.54 28.87 -2.23
C SER A 83 20.44 29.27 -0.75
N ASN A 84 21.53 29.04 -0.03
CA ASN A 84 22.00 29.69 1.19
C ASN A 84 21.02 30.10 2.31
N VAL A 85 21.47 29.81 3.53
CA VAL A 85 21.05 30.33 4.85
C VAL A 85 20.20 29.34 5.66
N PHE A 86 20.92 28.42 6.31
CA PHE A 86 20.53 27.92 7.62
C PHE A 86 20.49 29.10 8.58
N ASP A 87 19.35 29.77 8.69
CA ASP A 87 18.88 30.34 9.96
C ASP A 87 17.43 30.82 9.80
N THR A 88 16.57 30.41 10.74
CA THR A 88 15.16 30.81 10.94
C THR A 88 14.08 30.41 9.90
N GLU A 89 14.39 29.84 8.73
CA GLU A 89 13.40 29.23 7.79
C GLU A 89 13.07 27.73 8.09
N ASN A 90 13.65 27.17 9.17
CA ASN A 90 13.65 25.73 9.47
C ASN A 90 12.30 25.14 9.93
N ILE A 91 11.39 25.96 10.46
CA ILE A 91 10.11 25.46 11.00
C ILE A 91 9.16 25.08 9.86
N ILE A 92 9.05 25.92 8.83
CA ILE A 92 8.19 25.66 7.67
C ILE A 92 8.66 24.40 6.94
N TYR A 93 9.97 24.28 6.71
CA TYR A 93 10.58 23.07 6.16
C TYR A 93 10.27 21.82 7.02
N GLY A 94 10.43 21.94 8.35
CA GLY A 94 10.11 20.86 9.29
C GLY A 94 8.63 20.45 9.27
N ILE A 95 7.70 21.41 9.16
CA ILE A 95 6.26 21.17 9.06
C ILE A 95 5.94 20.45 7.75
N PHE A 96 6.45 20.93 6.62
CA PHE A 96 6.26 20.27 5.32
C PHE A 96 6.81 18.84 5.32
N LEU A 97 8.00 18.65 5.89
CA LEU A 97 8.60 17.33 6.05
C LEU A 97 7.71 16.43 6.91
N PHE A 98 7.23 16.91 8.06
CA PHE A 98 6.36 16.13 8.95
C PHE A 98 5.06 15.71 8.24
N PHE A 99 4.37 16.64 7.58
CA PHE A 99 3.17 16.34 6.80
C PHE A 99 3.44 15.32 5.69
N SER A 100 4.62 15.39 5.06
CA SER A 100 4.99 14.42 4.04
C SER A 100 5.16 13.00 4.55
N LEU A 101 5.71 12.84 5.76
CA LEU A 101 5.88 11.55 6.39
C LEU A 101 4.52 10.93 6.72
N LEU A 102 3.60 11.76 7.23
CA LEU A 102 2.22 11.33 7.49
C LEU A 102 1.51 10.90 6.21
N VAL A 103 1.57 11.71 5.16
CA VAL A 103 0.91 11.40 3.89
C VAL A 103 1.54 10.16 3.23
N SER A 104 2.86 10.00 3.29
CA SER A 104 3.56 8.79 2.85
C SER A 104 3.10 7.54 3.61
N ALA A 105 2.88 7.68 4.93
CA ALA A 105 2.38 6.60 5.76
C ALA A 105 0.94 6.22 5.40
N VAL A 106 0.04 7.19 5.21
CA VAL A 106 -1.35 6.93 4.79
C VAL A 106 -1.40 6.21 3.45
N SER A 107 -0.63 6.65 2.46
CA SER A 107 -0.60 5.99 1.14
C SER A 107 -0.04 4.58 1.19
N ARG A 108 0.98 4.34 2.04
CA ARG A 108 1.49 2.99 2.29
C ARG A 108 0.41 2.06 2.83
N CYS A 109 -0.40 2.55 3.77
CA CYS A 109 -1.54 1.81 4.31
C CYS A 109 -2.60 1.53 3.24
N ALA A 110 -2.96 2.53 2.44
CA ALA A 110 -3.94 2.39 1.36
C ALA A 110 -3.50 1.34 0.33
N SER A 111 -2.25 1.42 -0.14
CA SER A 111 -1.68 0.44 -1.08
C SER A 111 -1.61 -0.97 -0.47
N GLY A 112 -1.27 -1.08 0.82
CA GLY A 112 -1.32 -2.34 1.56
C GLY A 112 -2.72 -2.95 1.58
N GLY A 113 -3.74 -2.14 1.89
CA GLY A 113 -5.14 -2.55 1.85
C GLY A 113 -5.57 -3.04 0.47
N GLN A 114 -5.21 -2.31 -0.60
CA GLN A 114 -5.49 -2.71 -1.98
C GLN A 114 -4.88 -4.08 -2.32
N LYS A 115 -3.66 -4.37 -1.86
CA LYS A 115 -3.02 -5.69 -2.06
C LYS A 115 -3.69 -6.81 -1.29
N ILE A 116 -4.17 -6.53 -0.09
CA ILE A 116 -4.97 -7.50 0.69
C ILE A 116 -6.27 -7.81 -0.08
N VAL A 117 -6.94 -6.79 -0.61
CA VAL A 117 -8.15 -6.97 -1.43
C VAL A 117 -7.87 -7.85 -2.65
N TYR A 118 -6.79 -7.60 -3.41
CA TYR A 118 -6.43 -8.45 -4.55
C TYR A 118 -6.20 -9.91 -4.16
N THR A 119 -5.41 -10.14 -3.12
CA THR A 119 -4.89 -11.48 -2.76
C THR A 119 -5.83 -12.30 -1.90
N LYS A 120 -6.68 -11.66 -1.10
CA LYS A 120 -7.55 -12.33 -0.12
C LYS A 120 -9.02 -12.27 -0.46
N ASP A 121 -9.46 -11.27 -1.22
CA ASP A 121 -10.87 -11.10 -1.55
C ASP A 121 -11.13 -11.41 -3.03
N TRP A 122 -10.49 -10.67 -3.93
CA TRP A 122 -10.78 -10.77 -5.36
C TRP A 122 -10.34 -12.09 -5.98
N VAL A 123 -9.14 -12.59 -5.64
CA VAL A 123 -8.69 -13.88 -6.19
C VAL A 123 -9.60 -15.04 -5.77
N VAL A 124 -10.16 -14.97 -4.55
CA VAL A 124 -11.08 -16.00 -4.02
C VAL A 124 -12.40 -15.95 -4.77
N VAL A 125 -12.98 -14.76 -4.93
CA VAL A 125 -14.23 -14.58 -5.68
C VAL A 125 -14.08 -15.03 -7.13
N MET A 126 -13.00 -14.65 -7.81
CA MET A 126 -12.76 -15.08 -9.20
C MET A 126 -12.52 -16.59 -9.32
N ALA A 127 -11.84 -17.21 -8.36
CA ALA A 127 -11.62 -18.65 -8.39
C ALA A 127 -12.94 -19.43 -8.22
N GLN A 128 -13.87 -18.92 -7.41
CA GLN A 128 -15.19 -19.50 -7.22
C GLN A 128 -16.10 -19.32 -8.44
N SER A 129 -16.06 -18.16 -9.10
CA SER A 129 -16.96 -17.85 -10.23
C SER A 129 -16.55 -18.48 -11.56
N LEU A 130 -15.24 -18.65 -11.79
CA LEU A 130 -14.70 -19.12 -13.08
C LEU A 130 -14.32 -20.61 -13.09
N ASP A 131 -14.57 -21.33 -11.99
CA ASP A 131 -14.34 -22.77 -11.81
C ASP A 131 -12.99 -23.25 -12.40
N SER A 132 -11.97 -22.41 -12.27
CA SER A 132 -10.67 -22.57 -12.94
C SER A 132 -9.57 -22.84 -11.92
N GLU A 133 -8.88 -23.98 -12.07
CA GLU A 133 -7.76 -24.44 -11.23
C GLU A 133 -7.99 -24.36 -9.70
N SER A 134 -7.15 -25.07 -8.93
CA SER A 134 -7.21 -24.90 -7.48
C SER A 134 -6.84 -23.47 -7.11
N LEU A 135 -7.57 -22.85 -6.16
CA LEU A 135 -7.23 -21.56 -5.54
C LEU A 135 -5.75 -21.49 -5.10
N SER A 136 -5.17 -22.65 -4.77
CA SER A 136 -3.76 -22.82 -4.45
C SER A 136 -2.82 -22.42 -5.61
N SER A 137 -3.17 -22.74 -6.86
CA SER A 137 -2.39 -22.35 -8.05
C SER A 137 -2.37 -20.82 -8.21
N HIS A 138 -3.53 -20.18 -8.13
CA HIS A 138 -3.65 -18.72 -8.22
C HIS A 138 -2.92 -18.01 -7.06
N ASN A 139 -3.03 -18.53 -5.85
CA ASN A 139 -2.32 -18.02 -4.68
C ASN A 139 -0.79 -18.16 -4.83
N SER A 140 -0.32 -19.30 -5.36
CA SER A 140 1.11 -19.54 -5.62
C SER A 140 1.66 -18.59 -6.68
N MET A 141 0.90 -18.34 -7.74
CA MET A 141 1.27 -17.37 -8.78
C MET A 141 1.36 -15.94 -8.23
N MET A 142 0.37 -15.51 -7.43
CA MET A 142 0.42 -14.19 -6.78
C MET A 142 1.62 -14.05 -5.85
N PHE A 143 1.95 -15.11 -5.10
CA PHE A 143 3.16 -15.14 -4.27
C PHE A 143 4.42 -15.01 -5.13
N ALA A 144 4.53 -15.75 -6.23
CA ALA A 144 5.67 -15.66 -7.15
C ALA A 144 5.83 -14.25 -7.73
N ILE A 145 4.74 -13.59 -8.13
CA ILE A 145 4.75 -12.19 -8.60
C ILE A 145 5.28 -11.25 -7.50
N SER A 146 4.80 -11.41 -6.26
CA SER A 146 5.28 -10.59 -5.14
C SER A 146 6.78 -10.78 -4.89
N GLN A 147 7.28 -12.02 -4.92
CA GLN A 147 8.67 -12.32 -4.62
C GLN A 147 9.63 -11.87 -5.72
N THR A 148 9.27 -12.09 -6.99
CA THR A 148 10.05 -11.59 -8.13
C THR A 148 10.14 -10.08 -8.12
N THR A 149 9.02 -9.41 -7.85
CA THR A 149 8.98 -7.95 -7.73
C THR A 149 9.80 -7.42 -6.56
N ALA A 150 9.88 -8.15 -5.44
CA ALA A 150 10.67 -7.75 -4.28
C ALA A 150 12.18 -7.65 -4.59
N VAL A 151 12.67 -8.37 -5.61
CA VAL A 151 14.06 -8.31 -6.07
C VAL A 151 14.23 -7.30 -7.21
N ILE A 152 13.35 -7.35 -8.21
CA ILE A 152 13.48 -6.52 -9.42
C ILE A 152 13.29 -5.03 -9.11
N ALA A 153 12.31 -4.67 -8.27
CA ALA A 153 11.98 -3.27 -8.03
C ALA A 153 13.10 -2.47 -7.34
N PRO A 154 13.74 -2.96 -6.25
CA PRO A 154 14.89 -2.27 -5.66
C PRO A 154 16.10 -2.19 -6.60
N LEU A 155 16.38 -3.24 -7.37
CA LEU A 155 17.49 -3.25 -8.34
C LEU A 155 17.28 -2.20 -9.43
N ALA A 156 16.09 -2.16 -10.04
CA ALA A 156 15.73 -1.17 -11.05
C ALA A 156 15.82 0.24 -10.48
N THR A 157 15.29 0.46 -9.28
CA THR A 157 15.33 1.77 -8.61
C THR A 157 16.77 2.20 -8.33
N GLY A 158 17.60 1.32 -7.76
CA GLY A 158 19.01 1.60 -7.51
C GLY A 158 19.76 1.98 -8.79
N PHE A 159 19.53 1.25 -9.88
CA PHE A 159 20.11 1.55 -11.18
C PHE A 159 19.68 2.92 -11.73
N ILE A 160 18.40 3.28 -11.61
CA ILE A 160 17.88 4.61 -12.01
C ILE A 160 18.56 5.73 -11.21
N PHE A 161 18.73 5.56 -9.90
CA PHE A 161 19.39 6.56 -9.04
C PHE A 161 20.87 6.77 -9.36
N VAL A 162 21.58 5.71 -9.78
CA VAL A 162 22.99 5.78 -10.17
C VAL A 162 23.16 6.39 -11.57
N SER A 163 22.30 6.02 -12.52
CA SER A 163 22.46 6.42 -13.93
C SER A 163 21.96 7.84 -14.23
N MET A 164 20.82 8.26 -13.68
CA MET A 164 20.14 9.50 -14.08
C MET A 164 20.28 10.64 -13.07
N GLY A 165 20.93 10.39 -11.93
CA GLY A 165 21.00 11.32 -10.82
C GLY A 165 19.65 11.50 -10.10
N GLN A 166 19.70 12.10 -8.91
CA GLN A 166 18.59 12.07 -7.97
C GLN A 166 17.32 12.80 -8.45
N ARG A 167 17.46 13.94 -9.14
CA ARG A 167 16.32 14.75 -9.59
C ARG A 167 15.51 14.04 -10.67
N LEU A 168 16.20 13.59 -11.72
CA LEU A 168 15.58 12.86 -12.82
C LEU A 168 15.04 11.50 -12.35
N ALA A 169 15.75 10.82 -11.44
CA ALA A 169 15.25 9.60 -10.81
C ALA A 169 13.92 9.82 -10.07
N CYS A 170 13.80 10.88 -9.26
CA CYS A 170 12.56 11.20 -8.56
C CYS A 170 11.42 11.53 -9.53
N ALA A 171 11.68 12.35 -10.56
CA ALA A 171 10.69 12.71 -11.57
C ALA A 171 10.19 11.47 -12.35
N LEU A 172 11.10 10.60 -12.77
CA LEU A 172 10.78 9.38 -13.51
C LEU A 172 9.98 8.40 -12.66
N LEU A 173 10.36 8.19 -11.40
CA LEU A 173 9.62 7.34 -10.47
C LEU A 173 8.23 7.91 -10.14
N GLY A 174 8.13 9.23 -9.99
CA GLY A 174 6.85 9.92 -9.82
C GLY A 174 5.93 9.71 -11.03
N ALA A 175 6.46 9.89 -12.25
CA ALA A 175 5.74 9.65 -13.49
C ALA A 175 5.31 8.18 -13.62
N TRP A 176 6.21 7.24 -13.31
CA TRP A 176 5.91 5.81 -13.33
C TRP A 176 4.76 5.44 -12.38
N ASN A 177 4.75 6.00 -11.17
CA ASN A 177 3.67 5.77 -10.20
C ASN A 177 2.33 6.34 -10.69
N LEU A 178 2.33 7.53 -11.31
CA LEU A 178 1.11 8.12 -11.87
C LEU A 178 0.56 7.25 -13.02
N ILE A 179 1.43 6.84 -13.94
CA ILE A 179 1.06 5.96 -15.06
C ILE A 179 0.54 4.62 -14.54
N SER A 180 1.24 4.01 -13.57
CA SER A 180 0.83 2.74 -12.95
C SER A 180 -0.56 2.84 -12.32
N TRP A 181 -0.85 3.95 -11.62
CA TRP A 181 -2.16 4.17 -11.02
C TRP A 181 -3.28 4.29 -12.07
N ILE A 182 -3.05 5.01 -13.17
CA ILE A 182 -4.00 5.12 -14.28
C ILE A 182 -4.23 3.75 -14.91
N MET A 183 -3.15 3.01 -15.20
CA MET A 183 -3.23 1.68 -15.78
C MET A 183 -4.00 0.73 -14.87
N GLU A 184 -3.69 0.70 -13.57
CA GLU A 184 -4.43 -0.10 -12.59
C GLU A 184 -5.92 0.23 -12.60
N HIS A 185 -6.29 1.50 -12.60
CA HIS A 185 -7.70 1.89 -12.64
C HIS A 185 -8.41 1.39 -13.91
N CYS A 186 -7.77 1.48 -15.07
CA CYS A 186 -8.31 0.95 -16.32
C CYS A 186 -8.44 -0.59 -16.28
N LEU A 187 -7.41 -1.29 -15.79
CA LEU A 187 -7.44 -2.75 -15.65
C LEU A 187 -8.55 -3.20 -14.69
N LEU A 188 -8.75 -2.47 -13.60
CA LEU A 188 -9.79 -2.76 -12.61
C LEU A 188 -11.17 -2.60 -13.22
N SER A 189 -11.40 -1.47 -13.91
CA SER A 189 -12.65 -1.23 -14.63
C SER A 189 -12.95 -2.35 -15.63
N ASN A 190 -11.92 -2.87 -16.32
CA ASN A 190 -12.07 -4.01 -17.22
C ASN A 190 -12.39 -5.32 -16.47
N ILE A 191 -11.74 -5.60 -15.34
CA ILE A 191 -12.02 -6.79 -14.52
C ILE A 191 -13.47 -6.76 -14.02
N TYR A 192 -13.94 -5.61 -13.53
CA TYR A 192 -15.32 -5.45 -13.06
C TYR A 192 -16.37 -5.64 -14.15
N ARG A 193 -16.05 -5.25 -15.40
CA ARG A 193 -16.93 -5.51 -16.56
C ARG A 193 -16.95 -6.98 -16.97
N LEU A 194 -15.82 -7.67 -16.84
CA LEU A 194 -15.68 -9.07 -17.25
C LEU A 194 -16.24 -10.05 -16.22
N VAL A 195 -16.20 -9.69 -14.94
CA VAL A 195 -16.67 -10.53 -13.84
C VAL A 195 -17.59 -9.69 -12.95
N PRO A 196 -18.89 -9.54 -13.33
CA PRO A 196 -19.85 -8.75 -12.56
C PRO A 196 -20.10 -9.35 -11.17
N GLU A 197 -19.73 -10.62 -10.95
CA GLU A 197 -19.83 -11.29 -9.65
C GLU A 197 -18.93 -10.65 -8.57
N LEU A 198 -17.85 -9.93 -8.93
CA LEU A 198 -17.09 -9.13 -7.96
C LEU A 198 -17.91 -7.94 -7.44
N ALA A 199 -18.81 -7.37 -8.25
CA ALA A 199 -19.68 -6.28 -7.82
C ALA A 199 -20.83 -6.81 -6.94
N ASN A 200 -21.24 -8.06 -7.15
CA ASN A 200 -22.35 -8.69 -6.45
C ASN A 200 -21.89 -9.74 -5.43
N ARG A 201 -20.81 -9.44 -4.69
CA ARG A 201 -20.26 -10.28 -3.60
C ARG A 201 -21.33 -10.76 -2.60
N ARG A 202 -22.44 -10.01 -2.47
CA ARG A 202 -23.67 -10.38 -1.72
C ARG A 202 -24.26 -11.70 -2.21
N ASN A 203 -24.41 -11.90 -3.51
CA ASN A 203 -25.17 -13.02 -4.09
C ASN A 203 -24.44 -14.37 -3.98
N ILE A 204 -23.10 -14.38 -4.00
CA ILE A 204 -22.31 -15.60 -3.79
C ILE A 204 -22.39 -16.08 -2.33
N CYS A 205 -22.33 -15.17 -1.36
CA CYS A 205 -22.54 -15.53 0.06
C CYS A 205 -23.97 -16.03 0.34
N ILE A 206 -24.96 -15.52 -0.39
CA ILE A 206 -26.36 -15.96 -0.33
C ILE A 206 -26.50 -17.39 -0.89
N ALA A 207 -25.90 -17.66 -2.05
CA ALA A 207 -25.94 -18.97 -2.69
C ALA A 207 -25.22 -20.07 -1.88
N LEU A 208 -24.10 -19.76 -1.22
CA LEU A 208 -23.31 -20.72 -0.46
C LEU A 208 -23.92 -21.12 0.90
N ASN A 209 -24.66 -20.23 1.55
CA ASN A 209 -25.19 -20.48 2.88
C ASN A 209 -26.65 -20.97 2.89
N ASN A 210 -27.31 -21.11 1.72
CA ASN A 210 -28.74 -21.43 1.62
C ASN A 210 -29.62 -20.49 2.49
N ILE A 211 -29.22 -19.24 2.64
CA ILE A 211 -29.95 -18.28 3.46
C ILE A 211 -30.94 -17.55 2.55
N ASP A 212 -32.19 -17.43 3.01
CA ASP A 212 -33.22 -16.71 2.27
C ASP A 212 -32.78 -15.27 1.96
N PRO A 213 -32.88 -14.80 0.70
CA PRO A 213 -32.38 -13.48 0.30
C PRO A 213 -33.02 -12.33 1.08
N LYS A 214 -34.26 -12.52 1.56
CA LYS A 214 -34.99 -11.54 2.39
C LYS A 214 -34.48 -11.44 3.82
N GLU A 215 -33.93 -12.53 4.38
CA GLU A 215 -33.40 -12.55 5.75
C GLU A 215 -32.04 -11.86 5.82
N ILE A 216 -31.21 -12.06 4.79
CA ILE A 216 -29.96 -11.34 4.62
C ILE A 216 -30.19 -9.85 4.37
N GLU A 217 -31.20 -9.46 3.57
CA GLU A 217 -31.53 -8.04 3.35
C GLU A 217 -31.93 -7.33 4.66
N ARG A 218 -32.62 -8.03 5.56
CA ARG A 218 -32.92 -7.52 6.91
C ARG A 218 -31.65 -7.39 7.78
N LEU A 219 -30.81 -8.43 7.83
CA LEU A 219 -29.54 -8.41 8.58
C LEU A 219 -28.55 -7.36 8.07
N LEU A 220 -28.58 -7.08 6.77
CA LEU A 220 -27.74 -6.06 6.13
C LEU A 220 -28.29 -4.65 6.37
N ASN A 221 -29.60 -4.45 6.35
CA ASN A 221 -30.21 -3.17 6.72
C ASN A 221 -30.01 -2.85 8.20
N GLU A 222 -30.01 -3.86 9.08
CA GLU A 222 -29.62 -3.71 10.48
C GLU A 222 -28.14 -3.36 10.64
N LYS A 223 -27.23 -4.06 9.92
CA LYS A 223 -25.79 -3.73 9.91
C LYS A 223 -25.49 -2.36 9.27
N GLU A 224 -26.18 -1.96 8.21
CA GLU A 224 -26.04 -0.63 7.57
C GLU A 224 -26.48 0.49 8.53
N ARG A 225 -27.53 0.26 9.34
CA ARG A 225 -27.91 1.17 10.42
C ARG A 225 -26.86 1.27 11.52
N GLU A 226 -26.16 0.19 11.85
CA GLU A 226 -25.01 0.23 12.77
C GLU A 226 -23.77 0.92 12.17
N ILE A 227 -23.52 0.74 10.86
CA ILE A 227 -22.41 1.39 10.12
C ILE A 227 -22.59 2.91 10.07
N PHE A 228 -23.84 3.41 10.03
CA PHE A 228 -24.16 4.84 10.03
C PHE A 228 -23.98 5.55 11.39
N GLN A 229 -23.59 4.84 12.46
CA GLN A 229 -23.00 5.45 13.66
C GLN A 229 -21.47 5.24 13.66
N PRO A 230 -20.72 5.99 12.83
CA PRO A 230 -19.30 5.73 12.62
C PRO A 230 -18.52 5.72 13.95
N THR A 231 -18.79 6.66 14.86
CA THR A 231 -18.04 6.83 16.10
C THR A 231 -18.11 5.66 17.07
N CYS A 232 -19.23 4.91 17.12
CA CYS A 232 -19.36 3.72 17.95
C CYS A 232 -18.74 2.48 17.31
N PHE A 233 -18.85 2.34 15.98
CA PHE A 233 -18.22 1.26 15.24
C PHE A 233 -16.69 1.30 15.36
N TRP A 234 -16.07 2.48 15.17
CA TRP A 234 -14.62 2.65 15.31
C TRP A 234 -14.13 2.28 16.71
N LYS A 235 -14.85 2.72 17.75
CA LYS A 235 -14.51 2.36 19.14
C LYS A 235 -14.61 0.86 19.38
N LYS A 236 -15.63 0.19 18.84
CA LYS A 236 -15.82 -1.26 18.98
C LYS A 236 -14.74 -2.04 18.22
N VAL A 237 -14.45 -1.67 16.97
CA VAL A 237 -13.38 -2.29 16.16
C VAL A 237 -12.02 -2.09 16.83
N TRP A 238 -11.71 -0.89 17.30
CA TRP A 238 -10.47 -0.62 18.02
C TRP A 238 -10.37 -1.38 19.35
N SER A 239 -11.48 -1.47 20.09
CA SER A 239 -11.55 -2.26 21.32
C SER A 239 -11.35 -3.75 21.08
N ILE A 240 -11.76 -4.27 19.92
CA ILE A 240 -11.52 -5.67 19.55
C ILE A 240 -10.08 -5.85 19.09
N TYR A 241 -9.57 -4.95 18.24
CA TYR A 241 -8.22 -5.00 17.70
C TYR A 241 -7.15 -4.91 18.80
N SER A 242 -7.31 -4.00 19.77
CA SER A 242 -6.39 -3.84 20.91
C SER A 242 -6.31 -5.06 21.83
N ARG A 243 -7.35 -5.91 21.85
CA ARG A 243 -7.34 -7.17 22.62
C ARG A 243 -6.60 -8.31 21.91
N GLN A 244 -6.32 -8.18 20.62
CA GLN A 244 -5.60 -9.22 19.87
C GLN A 244 -4.12 -9.19 20.22
N GLN A 245 -3.49 -10.37 20.31
CA GLN A 245 -2.05 -10.49 20.56
C GLN A 245 -1.21 -9.75 19.51
N VAL A 246 -1.70 -9.68 18.27
CA VAL A 246 -1.04 -9.01 17.14
C VAL A 246 -0.84 -7.50 17.39
N PHE A 247 -1.68 -6.87 18.21
CA PHE A 247 -1.58 -5.44 18.51
C PHE A 247 -0.26 -5.09 19.22
N HIS A 248 0.05 -5.81 20.30
CA HIS A 248 1.28 -5.60 21.08
C HIS A 248 2.53 -5.92 20.25
N VAL A 249 2.47 -6.98 19.44
CA VAL A 249 3.54 -7.35 18.50
C VAL A 249 3.77 -6.24 17.47
N SER A 250 2.71 -5.63 16.93
CA SER A 250 2.81 -4.56 15.94
C SER A 250 3.42 -3.28 16.52
N ILE A 251 3.08 -2.92 17.75
CA ILE A 251 3.69 -1.79 18.46
C ILE A 251 5.17 -2.06 18.69
N GLY A 252 5.53 -3.25 19.18
CA GLY A 252 6.92 -3.65 19.38
C GLY A 252 7.73 -3.60 18.08
N TYR A 253 7.16 -4.11 16.99
CA TYR A 253 7.77 -4.05 15.66
C TYR A 253 7.98 -2.60 15.19
N SER A 254 7.01 -1.72 15.42
CA SER A 254 7.13 -0.31 15.06
C SER A 254 8.26 0.37 15.84
N LEU A 255 8.34 0.14 17.16
CA LEU A 255 9.39 0.68 18.02
C LEU A 255 10.78 0.18 17.64
N LEU A 256 10.88 -1.03 17.07
CA LEU A 256 12.14 -1.59 16.61
C LEU A 256 12.77 -0.73 15.51
N TYR A 257 11.99 -0.01 14.69
CA TYR A 257 12.51 0.94 13.71
C TYR A 257 13.17 2.19 14.31
N MET A 258 12.81 2.58 15.54
CA MET A 258 13.52 3.63 16.27
C MET A 258 14.86 3.15 16.83
N THR A 259 15.07 1.84 16.87
CA THR A 259 16.36 1.24 17.18
C THR A 259 17.12 0.94 15.89
N VAL A 260 18.45 0.85 15.97
CA VAL A 260 19.32 0.54 14.81
C VAL A 260 18.98 -0.82 14.18
N LEU A 261 18.31 -1.71 14.92
CA LEU A 261 18.00 -3.09 14.53
C LEU A 261 16.91 -3.20 13.45
N GLY A 262 15.97 -2.25 13.33
CA GLY A 262 14.78 -2.43 12.48
C GLY A 262 15.03 -2.24 10.99
N LEU A 263 16.08 -1.52 10.66
CA LEU A 263 16.44 -1.11 9.30
C LEU A 263 17.15 -2.23 8.50
N GLY A 264 17.50 -3.36 9.13
CA GLY A 264 18.01 -4.57 8.48
C GLY A 264 19.20 -4.32 7.55
N GLY A 265 19.16 -4.91 6.34
CA GLY A 265 20.24 -4.83 5.34
C GLY A 265 20.59 -3.41 4.86
N VAL A 266 19.67 -2.45 5.01
CA VAL A 266 19.95 -1.03 4.70
C VAL A 266 20.91 -0.44 5.73
N SER A 267 20.70 -0.69 7.03
CA SER A 267 21.68 -0.27 8.06
C SER A 267 23.06 -0.87 7.85
N ILE A 268 23.13 -2.14 7.44
CA ILE A 268 24.40 -2.83 7.18
C ILE A 268 25.13 -2.20 5.99
N SER A 269 24.40 -1.76 4.97
CA SER A 269 24.97 -1.16 3.75
C SER A 269 25.48 0.27 3.95
N TYR A 270 24.90 1.01 4.91
CA TYR A 270 25.27 2.40 5.22
C TYR A 270 26.15 2.56 6.48
N GLY A 271 26.46 1.46 7.19
CA GLY A 271 27.34 1.45 8.35
C GLY A 271 28.84 1.50 8.00
N LYS A 272 29.24 2.40 7.09
CA LYS A 272 30.64 2.77 6.86
C LYS A 272 30.92 4.16 7.41
#